data_AF-A0A0G4FYZ9-F1
#
_entry.id   AF-A0A0G4FYZ9-F1
#
_cell.length_a   1.000
_cell.length_b   1.000
_cell.length_c   1.000
_cell.angle_alpha   90.00
_cell.angle_beta   90.00
_cell.angle_gamma   90.00
#
_symmetry.space_group_name_H-M   'P 1'
#
loop_
_entity.id
_entity.type
_entity.pdbx_description
1 polymer ?
#
loop_
_entity_poly.entity_id
_entity_poly.type
_entity_poly.pdbx_seq_one_letter_code
_entity_poly.pdbx_strand_id
1 'polypeptide(L)'
;MSTDAEDGLQTSGSASSSSEAAQLRAERERCLITQITDTPGLLGCIMAFLPLRLLVHISHTWEHVAPSHTHLTISAADKAERSFWQRVPIDLVSQWARCLTQLTSIVLRQPVDVCRWCFDVFLAFVEGHVEGRQAANLQGGALQTVTIDAIQLTQRDMRTVTRTAPAIYTRPSISLPSLTAVSGLADYHFELWHPVWDMPSLEHVEFQDGHSWSGLALAGFISSSRSLRCVTVWLSALGWSEVFRDLPTAAAGQPGPLRRLESIRGIMVGHSHHDGQYLDELKASLLSRGCLLSLAHLDVRLKEGLVVDSTTLSIIHSLDTLITTCCVSPDAVTVTLPSSVTSVDLTFFYCPLLSAGPLSPFVKSTLTQLASRATEVDWVITEDNIGDDFSSPSEAAKALAADLPLVAKATSVRVRVGGTDELAVDAEPIDPPAILQHLKPDAFPQARQLTVDSRLGCRVGGVLGSKMPVRSVSVGDADGMFVDEGEVCEMLQSMGAEKQLAEVRVEAIFASSAEGLSWGERAGDMPLIENLVIDNAKLPNDTDEIGEYVYTSIESSLQLRGVKRLRVGLSDMSSEDRAAVEEVLTERQCTDGVVDGYRLNWWRRTGEAEGGLIVAAERD
;
A
#
# COMPACT_ATOMS: atom_id res chain seq x y z
N MET A 1 34.10 63.99 -6.18
CA MET A 1 34.88 63.91 -4.94
C MET A 1 35.75 62.68 -5.10
N SER A 2 36.91 62.74 -5.74
CA SER A 2 38.12 63.50 -5.37
C SER A 2 38.52 63.19 -3.93
N THR A 3 39.50 62.32 -3.74
CA THR A 3 40.85 62.69 -3.26
C THR A 3 41.78 61.49 -3.32
N ASP A 4 42.96 61.78 -3.87
CA ASP A 4 44.20 61.02 -3.89
C ASP A 4 44.69 60.66 -2.48
N ALA A 5 45.47 59.59 -2.39
CA ALA A 5 46.69 59.53 -1.59
C ALA A 5 47.54 58.34 -2.05
N GLU A 6 48.60 58.66 -2.79
CA GLU A 6 49.79 57.83 -2.93
C GLU A 6 50.34 57.46 -1.55
N ASP A 7 50.74 56.21 -1.37
CA ASP A 7 51.91 55.92 -0.55
C ASP A 7 52.62 54.68 -1.09
N GLY A 8 53.79 54.92 -1.67
CA GLY A 8 54.70 53.90 -2.14
C GLY A 8 55.50 53.35 -0.97
N LEU A 9 55.35 52.05 -0.68
CA LEU A 9 56.36 51.30 0.06
C LEU A 9 56.88 50.15 -0.81
N GLN A 10 58.14 50.32 -1.21
CA GLN A 10 58.99 49.27 -1.76
C GLN A 10 59.14 48.13 -0.75
N THR A 11 58.64 46.94 -1.09
CA THR A 11 58.92 45.67 -0.39
C THR A 11 59.86 44.82 -1.23
N SER A 12 61.08 45.31 -1.45
CA SER A 12 62.20 44.51 -1.98
C SER A 12 62.80 43.69 -0.84
N GLY A 13 62.24 42.51 -0.54
CA GLY A 13 62.77 41.66 0.54
C GLY A 13 62.07 40.34 0.83
N SER A 14 61.32 39.76 -0.13
CA SER A 14 60.53 38.53 0.12
C SER A 14 60.82 37.36 -0.83
N ALA A 15 61.85 37.45 -1.68
CA ALA A 15 62.16 36.40 -2.65
C ALA A 15 63.10 35.30 -2.11
N SER A 16 63.92 35.56 -1.09
CA SER A 16 64.87 34.55 -0.57
C SER A 16 64.25 33.55 0.40
N SER A 17 63.24 33.95 1.20
CA SER A 17 62.60 33.06 2.19
C SER A 17 61.70 31.98 1.54
N SER A 18 61.12 32.26 0.38
CA SER A 18 60.31 31.29 -0.37
C SER A 18 61.16 30.18 -0.99
N SER A 19 62.39 30.51 -1.42
CA SER A 19 63.33 29.54 -2.00
C SER A 19 63.86 28.55 -0.96
N GLU A 20 64.19 29.02 0.25
CA GLU A 20 64.65 28.14 1.33
C GLU A 20 63.55 27.19 1.82
N ALA A 21 62.31 27.67 1.92
CA ALA A 21 61.17 26.82 2.28
C ALA A 21 60.89 25.72 1.24
N ALA A 22 60.98 26.05 -0.06
CA ALA A 22 60.85 25.06 -1.13
C ALA A 22 61.99 24.04 -1.13
N GLN A 23 63.22 24.47 -0.85
CA GLN A 23 64.39 23.59 -0.77
C GLN A 23 64.30 22.65 0.44
N LEU A 24 63.94 23.16 1.61
CA LEU A 24 63.73 22.34 2.81
C LEU A 24 62.60 21.33 2.63
N ARG A 25 61.53 21.70 1.92
CA ARG A 25 60.46 20.77 1.55
C ARG A 25 60.96 19.65 0.63
N ALA A 26 61.70 20.00 -0.42
CA ALA A 26 62.27 19.01 -1.35
C ALA A 26 63.27 18.08 -0.64
N GLU A 27 64.06 18.58 0.31
CA GLU A 27 64.99 17.77 1.10
C GLU A 27 64.25 16.81 2.05
N ARG A 28 63.19 17.29 2.72
CA ARG A 28 62.32 16.43 3.53
C ARG A 28 61.62 15.36 2.71
N GLU A 29 61.12 15.70 1.52
CA GLU A 29 60.48 14.75 0.61
C GLU A 29 61.49 13.70 0.12
N ARG A 30 62.73 14.08 -0.25
CA ARG A 30 63.78 13.11 -0.58
C ARG A 30 64.12 12.21 0.60
N CYS A 31 64.31 12.77 1.80
CA CYS A 31 64.61 12.00 3.00
C CYS A 31 63.50 10.97 3.29
N LEU A 32 62.24 11.38 3.16
CA LEU A 32 61.08 10.49 3.32
C LEU A 32 61.05 9.39 2.25
N ILE A 33 61.30 9.72 0.98
CA ILE A 33 61.37 8.75 -0.12
C ILE A 33 62.49 7.73 0.14
N THR A 34 63.67 8.19 0.53
CA THR A 34 64.80 7.32 0.90
C THR A 34 64.42 6.43 2.08
N GLN A 35 63.81 6.98 3.13
CA GLN A 35 63.37 6.19 4.29
C GLN A 35 62.33 5.12 3.91
N ILE A 36 61.36 5.45 3.05
CA ILE A 36 60.36 4.52 2.55
C ILE A 36 60.99 3.40 1.72
N THR A 37 61.98 3.75 0.89
CA THR A 37 62.65 2.81 -0.02
C THR A 37 63.63 1.90 0.73
N ASP A 38 64.36 2.44 1.70
CA ASP A 38 65.40 1.73 2.44
C ASP A 38 64.84 0.86 3.56
N THR A 39 63.61 1.10 4.02
CA THR A 39 62.97 0.26 5.05
C THR A 39 62.30 -0.95 4.38
N PRO A 40 62.83 -2.18 4.58
CA PRO A 40 62.29 -3.36 3.91
C PRO A 40 60.81 -3.58 4.25
N GLY A 41 59.97 -3.76 3.23
CA GLY A 41 58.54 -3.98 3.39
C GLY A 41 57.68 -2.73 3.61
N LEU A 42 58.26 -1.58 4.00
CA LEU A 42 57.49 -0.35 4.27
C LEU A 42 56.75 0.15 3.02
N LEU A 43 57.42 0.14 1.87
CA LEU A 43 56.79 0.50 0.60
C LEU A 43 55.64 -0.47 0.24
N GLY A 44 55.80 -1.77 0.52
CA GLY A 44 54.73 -2.76 0.34
C GLY A 44 53.53 -2.49 1.25
N CYS A 45 53.78 -2.15 2.51
CA CYS A 45 52.75 -1.73 3.45
C CYS A 45 52.01 -0.48 2.97
N ILE A 46 52.72 0.56 2.53
CA ILE A 46 52.10 1.79 2.00
C ILE A 46 51.28 1.49 0.75
N MET A 47 51.84 0.70 -0.18
CA MET A 47 51.15 0.30 -1.39
C MET A 47 49.87 -0.50 -1.09
N ALA A 48 49.84 -1.33 -0.04
CA ALA A 48 48.63 -2.08 0.33
C ALA A 48 47.41 -1.21 0.72
N PHE A 49 47.62 0.07 1.02
CA PHE A 49 46.54 1.03 1.35
C PHE A 49 46.18 1.98 0.21
N LEU A 50 46.90 1.93 -0.91
CA LEU A 50 46.57 2.77 -2.06
C LEU A 50 45.36 2.17 -2.80
N PRO A 51 44.41 3.01 -3.26
CA PRO A 51 43.38 2.54 -4.18
C PRO A 51 44.00 1.82 -5.38
N LEU A 52 43.42 0.69 -5.79
CA LEU A 52 43.96 -0.13 -6.89
C LEU A 52 44.26 0.69 -8.15
N ARG A 53 43.40 1.66 -8.47
CA ARG A 53 43.62 2.58 -9.61
C ARG A 53 44.93 3.34 -9.51
N LEU A 54 45.38 3.74 -8.33
CA LEU A 54 46.66 4.44 -8.15
C LEU A 54 47.81 3.46 -8.27
N LEU A 55 47.68 2.26 -7.71
CA LEU A 55 48.74 1.25 -7.76
C LEU A 55 49.10 0.82 -9.17
N VAL A 56 48.10 0.57 -10.00
CA VAL A 56 48.33 0.16 -11.40
C VAL A 56 48.97 1.28 -12.23
N HIS A 57 48.94 2.54 -11.77
CA HIS A 57 49.61 3.66 -12.45
C HIS A 57 51.02 3.93 -11.91
N ILE A 58 51.31 3.61 -10.65
CA ILE A 58 52.51 4.09 -9.97
C ILE A 58 53.70 3.14 -10.15
N SER A 59 53.49 1.84 -10.37
CA SER A 59 54.62 0.90 -10.41
C SER A 59 54.33 -0.41 -11.12
N HIS A 60 55.35 -0.96 -11.81
CA HIS A 60 55.37 -2.36 -12.26
C HIS A 60 55.43 -3.36 -11.09
N THR A 61 55.72 -2.90 -9.87
CA THR A 61 55.77 -3.76 -8.67
C THR A 61 54.39 -4.04 -8.08
N TRP A 62 53.30 -3.50 -8.63
CA TRP A 62 51.95 -3.70 -8.10
C TRP A 62 51.59 -5.19 -7.99
N GLU A 63 52.06 -6.04 -8.92
CA GLU A 63 51.83 -7.49 -8.92
C GLU A 63 52.32 -8.18 -7.63
N HIS A 64 53.38 -7.64 -7.01
CA HIS A 64 53.93 -8.19 -5.76
C HIS A 64 53.10 -7.78 -4.53
N VAL A 65 52.35 -6.67 -4.62
CA VAL A 65 51.54 -6.12 -3.52
C VAL A 65 50.06 -6.48 -3.68
N ALA A 66 49.61 -6.77 -4.90
CA ALA A 66 48.23 -7.17 -5.19
C ALA A 66 47.73 -8.34 -4.31
N PRO A 67 48.52 -9.40 -4.05
CA PRO A 67 48.10 -10.47 -3.16
C PRO A 67 47.78 -10.02 -1.74
N SER A 68 48.29 -8.87 -1.28
CA SER A 68 48.03 -8.33 0.06
C SER A 68 46.83 -7.37 0.10
N HIS A 69 46.19 -7.09 -1.03
CA HIS A 69 45.02 -6.21 -1.08
C HIS A 69 43.77 -6.92 -0.61
N THR A 70 43.12 -6.30 0.39
CA THR A 70 41.91 -6.83 1.03
C THR A 70 40.65 -6.07 0.63
N HIS A 71 40.77 -4.84 0.13
CA HIS A 71 39.62 -3.98 -0.20
C HIS A 71 39.73 -3.44 -1.62
N LEU A 72 38.62 -3.50 -2.36
CA LEU A 72 38.48 -2.90 -3.68
C LEU A 72 37.30 -1.92 -3.66
N THR A 73 37.52 -0.72 -4.20
CA THR A 73 36.45 0.25 -4.43
C THR A 73 36.40 0.62 -5.91
N ILE A 74 35.20 0.52 -6.50
CA ILE A 74 34.87 0.97 -7.85
C ILE A 74 33.91 2.14 -7.69
N SER A 75 34.41 3.39 -7.76
CA SER A 75 33.58 4.56 -7.46
C SER A 75 33.34 5.49 -8.66
N ALA A 76 32.08 5.91 -8.81
CA ALA A 76 31.72 7.00 -9.72
C ALA A 76 31.82 8.39 -9.06
N ALA A 77 32.15 8.50 -7.77
CA ALA A 77 32.08 9.75 -7.03
C ALA A 77 33.10 10.77 -7.51
N ASP A 78 34.36 10.34 -7.63
CA ASP A 78 35.43 11.16 -8.18
C ASP A 78 35.47 11.07 -9.70
N LYS A 79 35.69 12.20 -10.37
CA LYS A 79 35.73 12.27 -11.84
C LYS A 79 36.88 11.44 -12.42
N ALA A 80 38.06 11.46 -11.81
CA ALA A 80 39.21 10.72 -12.33
C ALA A 80 39.02 9.22 -12.15
N GLU A 81 38.51 8.79 -11.00
CA GLU A 81 38.17 7.39 -10.73
C GLU A 81 37.05 6.86 -11.63
N ARG A 82 35.95 7.59 -11.73
CA ARG A 82 34.84 7.29 -12.64
C ARG A 82 35.35 7.10 -14.07
N SER A 83 36.18 8.04 -14.53
CA SER A 83 36.74 8.02 -15.87
C SER A 83 37.74 6.87 -16.10
N PHE A 84 38.42 6.41 -15.05
CA PHE A 84 39.30 5.25 -15.10
C PHE A 84 38.50 3.96 -15.29
N TRP A 85 37.53 3.70 -14.40
CA TRP A 85 36.72 2.47 -14.44
C TRP A 85 35.85 2.36 -15.71
N GLN A 86 35.41 3.49 -16.26
CA GLN A 86 34.67 3.50 -17.52
C GLN A 86 35.52 3.14 -18.74
N ARG A 87 36.85 3.33 -18.69
CA ARG A 87 37.75 3.12 -19.84
C ARG A 87 38.58 1.85 -19.76
N VAL A 88 38.72 1.26 -18.58
CA VAL A 88 39.55 0.05 -18.43
C VAL A 88 38.96 -1.12 -19.23
N PRO A 89 39.75 -1.81 -20.07
CA PRO A 89 39.32 -3.03 -20.75
C PRO A 89 39.02 -4.16 -19.75
N ILE A 90 37.97 -4.95 -20.00
CA ILE A 90 37.58 -6.05 -19.09
C ILE A 90 38.67 -7.09 -18.94
N ASP A 91 39.37 -7.46 -20.03
CA ASP A 91 40.44 -8.46 -19.97
C ASP A 91 41.55 -8.05 -19.00
N LEU A 92 41.84 -6.74 -18.94
CA LEU A 92 42.82 -6.18 -18.03
C LEU A 92 42.31 -6.18 -16.58
N VAL A 93 41.03 -5.87 -16.36
CA VAL A 93 40.38 -6.00 -15.04
C VAL A 93 40.47 -7.44 -14.53
N SER A 94 40.16 -8.43 -15.37
CA SER A 94 40.26 -9.85 -15.01
C SER A 94 41.70 -10.26 -14.66
N GLN A 95 42.70 -9.74 -15.36
CA GLN A 95 44.11 -9.97 -15.00
C GLN A 95 44.44 -9.41 -13.61
N TRP A 96 44.03 -8.17 -13.33
CA TRP A 96 44.23 -7.57 -12.01
C TRP A 96 43.55 -8.37 -10.91
N ALA A 97 42.29 -8.74 -11.13
CA ALA A 97 41.49 -9.52 -10.21
C ALA A 97 42.13 -10.86 -9.81
N ARG A 98 42.76 -11.57 -10.76
CA ARG A 98 43.50 -12.82 -10.49
C ARG A 98 44.67 -12.64 -9.53
N CYS A 99 45.26 -11.45 -9.48
CA CYS A 99 46.36 -11.16 -8.55
C CYS A 99 45.87 -10.81 -7.13
N LEU A 100 44.60 -10.41 -6.96
CA LEU A 100 44.02 -9.98 -5.68
C LEU A 100 43.55 -11.17 -4.83
N THR A 101 44.43 -12.10 -4.51
CA THR A 101 44.05 -13.39 -3.89
C THR A 101 43.55 -13.26 -2.45
N GLN A 102 43.79 -12.16 -1.74
CA GLN A 102 43.31 -11.90 -0.37
C GLN A 102 42.18 -10.87 -0.30
N LEU A 103 41.50 -10.59 -1.42
CA LEU A 103 40.39 -9.65 -1.45
C LEU A 103 39.25 -10.12 -0.52
N THR A 104 38.90 -9.33 0.50
CA THR A 104 37.84 -9.61 1.46
C THR A 104 36.60 -8.75 1.25
N SER A 105 36.72 -7.59 0.60
CA SER A 105 35.61 -6.65 0.40
C SER A 105 35.65 -5.97 -0.96
N ILE A 106 34.48 -5.88 -1.60
CA ILE A 106 34.28 -5.08 -2.82
C ILE A 106 33.16 -4.08 -2.59
N VAL A 107 33.43 -2.81 -2.87
CA VAL A 107 32.46 -1.72 -2.82
C VAL A 107 32.27 -1.11 -4.21
N LEU A 108 31.06 -1.19 -4.76
CA LEU A 108 30.64 -0.53 -5.99
C LEU A 108 29.82 0.72 -5.65
N ARG A 109 30.36 1.92 -5.89
CA ARG A 109 29.65 3.19 -5.66
C ARG A 109 29.17 3.75 -6.99
N GLN A 110 27.93 3.46 -7.35
CA GLN A 110 27.35 3.76 -8.66
C GLN A 110 26.44 5.00 -8.64
N PRO A 111 26.34 5.76 -9.74
CA PRO A 111 25.42 6.90 -9.81
C PRO A 111 23.96 6.45 -9.65
N VAL A 112 23.18 7.23 -8.89
CA VAL A 112 21.71 7.14 -8.91
C VAL A 112 21.22 7.31 -10.37
N ASP A 113 20.17 6.59 -10.75
CA ASP A 113 19.56 6.58 -12.08
C ASP A 113 20.40 5.99 -13.23
N VAL A 114 21.63 5.53 -12.97
CA VAL A 114 22.45 4.86 -13.99
C VAL A 114 22.58 3.38 -13.66
N CYS A 115 21.55 2.63 -14.04
CA CYS A 115 21.50 1.20 -13.85
C CYS A 115 22.78 0.52 -14.37
N ARG A 116 23.39 -0.32 -13.54
CA ARG A 116 24.52 -1.20 -13.91
C ARG A 116 25.78 -0.47 -14.36
N TRP A 117 26.02 0.76 -13.88
CA TRP A 117 27.26 1.46 -14.15
C TRP A 117 28.47 0.63 -13.71
N CYS A 118 29.40 0.35 -14.63
CA CYS A 118 30.61 -0.46 -14.37
C CYS A 118 30.34 -1.84 -13.74
N PHE A 119 29.14 -2.42 -13.95
CA PHE A 119 28.77 -3.68 -13.33
C PHE A 119 29.56 -4.88 -13.90
N ASP A 120 29.95 -4.81 -15.18
CA ASP A 120 30.84 -5.77 -15.82
C ASP A 120 32.26 -5.76 -15.23
N VAL A 121 32.77 -4.58 -14.87
CA VAL A 121 34.05 -4.42 -14.14
C VAL A 121 33.94 -5.08 -12.78
N PHE A 122 32.85 -4.83 -12.05
CA PHE A 122 32.58 -5.46 -10.76
C PHE A 122 32.55 -6.99 -10.86
N LEU A 123 31.77 -7.55 -11.80
CA LEU A 123 31.69 -8.99 -12.02
C LEU A 123 33.05 -9.60 -12.42
N ALA A 124 33.81 -8.92 -13.28
CA ALA A 124 35.14 -9.35 -13.68
C ALA A 124 36.12 -9.43 -12.49
N PHE A 125 35.97 -8.58 -11.47
CA PHE A 125 36.74 -8.67 -10.25
C PHE A 125 36.37 -9.87 -9.38
N VAL A 126 35.07 -10.14 -9.20
CA VAL A 126 34.60 -11.31 -8.44
C VAL A 126 35.12 -12.59 -9.07
N GLU A 127 34.98 -12.73 -10.39
CA GLU A 127 35.41 -13.92 -11.12
C GLU A 127 36.91 -14.09 -11.16
N GLY A 128 37.64 -13.03 -11.55
CA GLY A 128 39.08 -13.10 -11.61
C GLY A 128 39.70 -13.39 -10.23
N HIS A 129 39.12 -12.89 -9.14
CA HIS A 129 39.53 -13.24 -7.78
C HIS A 129 39.40 -14.74 -7.52
N VAL A 130 38.25 -15.34 -7.86
CA VAL A 130 38.01 -16.79 -7.71
C VAL A 130 38.99 -17.60 -8.56
N GLU A 131 39.17 -17.24 -9.83
CA GLU A 131 40.14 -17.88 -10.73
C GLU A 131 41.58 -17.78 -10.19
N GLY A 132 41.98 -16.61 -9.70
CA GLY A 132 43.30 -16.37 -9.15
C GLY A 132 43.60 -17.22 -7.91
N ARG A 133 42.62 -17.33 -7.01
CA ARG A 133 42.74 -18.20 -5.83
C ARG A 133 42.83 -19.68 -6.20
N GLN A 134 42.01 -20.12 -7.16
CA GLN A 134 42.07 -21.49 -7.68
C GLN A 134 43.44 -21.79 -8.31
N ALA A 135 43.95 -20.88 -9.15
CA ALA A 135 45.27 -21.01 -9.77
C ALA A 135 46.41 -21.05 -8.74
N ALA A 136 46.26 -20.33 -7.62
CA ALA A 136 47.21 -20.33 -6.51
C ALA A 136 47.05 -21.51 -5.53
N ASN A 137 46.13 -22.46 -5.80
CA ASN A 137 45.78 -23.57 -4.91
C ASN A 137 45.38 -23.14 -3.49
N LEU A 138 44.83 -21.92 -3.36
CA LEU A 138 44.36 -21.41 -2.08
C LEU A 138 42.98 -21.98 -1.80
N GLN A 139 42.89 -22.82 -0.77
CA GLN A 139 41.64 -23.40 -0.33
C GLN A 139 40.71 -22.32 0.27
N GLY A 140 39.40 -22.47 0.04
CA GLY A 140 38.37 -21.55 0.53
C GLY A 140 38.33 -20.20 -0.20
N GLY A 141 37.35 -19.38 0.18
CA GLY A 141 37.19 -18.00 -0.29
C GLY A 141 37.94 -17.02 0.60
N ALA A 142 38.22 -15.82 0.08
CA ALA A 142 38.62 -14.68 0.90
C ALA A 142 37.54 -13.58 0.89
N LEU A 143 36.80 -13.45 -0.21
CA LEU A 143 35.74 -12.44 -0.34
C LEU A 143 34.63 -12.69 0.68
N GLN A 144 34.43 -11.72 1.58
CA GLN A 144 33.47 -11.75 2.68
C GLN A 144 32.29 -10.80 2.48
N THR A 145 32.51 -9.65 1.83
CA THR A 145 31.49 -8.60 1.70
C THR A 145 31.43 -8.02 0.30
N VAL A 146 30.22 -7.77 -0.17
CA VAL A 146 29.92 -7.00 -1.37
C VAL A 146 28.94 -5.89 -0.99
N THR A 147 29.27 -4.65 -1.33
CA THR A 147 28.41 -3.49 -1.05
C THR A 147 28.21 -2.68 -2.31
N ILE A 148 26.95 -2.34 -2.62
CA ILE A 148 26.58 -1.51 -3.77
C ILE A 148 25.92 -0.22 -3.28
N ASP A 149 26.69 0.86 -3.27
CA ASP A 149 26.22 2.17 -2.83
C ASP A 149 25.71 3.00 -4.00
N ALA A 150 24.50 3.54 -3.86
CA ALA A 150 24.03 4.60 -4.76
C ALA A 150 24.65 5.96 -4.35
N ILE A 151 25.13 6.73 -5.33
CA ILE A 151 25.66 8.07 -5.11
C ILE A 151 24.98 9.10 -6.00
N GLN A 152 24.64 10.26 -5.43
CA GLN A 152 24.08 11.36 -6.19
C GLN A 152 25.21 12.11 -6.92
N LEU A 153 25.19 12.13 -8.25
CA LEU A 153 26.08 12.96 -9.04
C LEU A 153 25.43 14.30 -9.38
N THR A 154 26.27 15.33 -9.58
CA THR A 154 25.80 16.58 -10.18
C THR A 154 25.34 16.33 -11.62
N GLN A 155 24.42 17.15 -12.14
CA GLN A 155 23.97 17.04 -13.54
C GLN A 155 25.15 17.12 -14.53
N ARG A 156 26.18 17.91 -14.21
CA ARG A 156 27.40 18.03 -15.02
C ARG A 156 28.20 16.74 -15.03
N ASP A 157 28.37 16.11 -13.86
CA ASP A 157 29.10 14.85 -13.74
C ASP A 157 28.35 13.69 -14.36
N MET A 158 27.02 13.68 -14.26
CA MET A 158 26.17 12.66 -14.87
C MET A 158 26.38 12.56 -16.39
N ARG A 159 26.60 13.70 -17.07
CA ARG A 159 26.92 13.73 -18.51
C ARG A 159 28.24 13.06 -18.88
N THR A 160 29.11 12.79 -17.91
CA THR A 160 30.40 12.12 -18.14
C THR A 160 30.32 10.61 -17.95
N VAL A 161 29.16 10.08 -17.58
CA VAL A 161 28.94 8.65 -17.38
C VAL A 161 28.73 7.98 -18.75
N THR A 162 29.63 7.06 -19.13
CA THR A 162 29.63 6.47 -20.49
C THR A 162 29.51 4.94 -20.52
N ARG A 163 29.78 4.23 -19.42
CA ARG A 163 29.73 2.76 -19.34
C ARG A 163 28.43 2.29 -18.69
N THR A 164 27.33 2.49 -19.42
CA THR A 164 25.98 2.17 -18.98
C THR A 164 25.54 0.84 -19.59
N ALA A 165 24.95 -0.05 -18.79
CA ALA A 165 24.40 -1.33 -19.26
C ALA A 165 25.37 -2.19 -20.12
N PRO A 166 26.53 -2.58 -19.56
CA PRO A 166 27.45 -3.47 -20.27
C PRO A 166 26.80 -4.84 -20.55
N ALA A 167 27.20 -5.48 -21.65
CA ALA A 167 26.72 -6.82 -21.96
C ALA A 167 27.17 -7.82 -20.88
N ILE A 168 26.22 -8.46 -20.20
CA ILE A 168 26.51 -9.53 -19.26
C ILE A 168 26.41 -10.85 -19.99
N TYR A 169 27.55 -11.51 -20.15
CA TYR A 169 27.60 -12.84 -20.75
C TYR A 169 27.15 -13.88 -19.73
N THR A 170 26.51 -14.95 -20.18
CA THR A 170 26.27 -16.14 -19.36
C THR A 170 27.60 -16.76 -18.98
N ARG A 171 27.79 -16.99 -17.67
CA ARG A 171 29.08 -17.39 -17.10
C ARG A 171 28.93 -18.67 -16.26
N PRO A 172 30.02 -19.45 -16.11
CA PRO A 172 30.00 -20.66 -15.28
C PRO A 172 29.65 -20.33 -13.83
N SER A 173 29.19 -21.33 -13.08
CA SER A 173 28.90 -21.20 -11.64
C SER A 173 30.14 -20.72 -10.88
N ILE A 174 29.95 -19.78 -9.95
CA ILE A 174 31.02 -19.17 -9.15
C ILE A 174 30.83 -19.61 -7.70
N SER A 175 31.87 -20.18 -7.07
CA SER A 175 31.83 -20.54 -5.65
C SER A 175 32.51 -19.46 -4.80
N LEU A 176 31.76 -18.93 -3.84
CA LEU A 176 32.13 -17.87 -2.91
C LEU A 176 31.87 -18.34 -1.46
N PRO A 177 32.59 -19.36 -0.98
CA PRO A 177 32.29 -20.03 0.29
C PRO A 177 32.57 -19.17 1.53
N SER A 178 33.10 -17.96 1.37
CA SER A 178 33.40 -17.03 2.47
C SER A 178 32.55 -15.76 2.43
N LEU A 179 31.73 -15.58 1.39
CA LEU A 179 30.88 -14.40 1.25
C LEU A 179 29.75 -14.49 2.27
N THR A 180 29.74 -13.57 3.23
CA THR A 180 28.76 -13.53 4.32
C THR A 180 27.74 -12.42 4.16
N ALA A 181 28.05 -11.34 3.43
CA ALA A 181 27.12 -10.22 3.25
C ALA A 181 27.13 -9.64 1.84
N VAL A 182 25.93 -9.36 1.33
CA VAL A 182 25.69 -8.58 0.12
C VAL A 182 24.68 -7.49 0.44
N SER A 183 25.06 -6.22 0.28
CA SER A 183 24.21 -5.07 0.59
C SER A 183 24.08 -4.09 -0.57
N GLY A 184 22.99 -3.34 -0.58
CA GLY A 184 22.71 -2.30 -1.57
C GLY A 184 22.19 -2.85 -2.91
N LEU A 185 21.56 -4.02 -2.90
CA LEU A 185 20.91 -4.57 -4.10
C LEU A 185 19.74 -3.67 -4.55
N ALA A 186 19.49 -3.63 -5.85
CA ALA A 186 18.45 -2.81 -6.48
C ALA A 186 17.84 -3.59 -7.65
N ASP A 187 16.71 -3.15 -8.19
CA ASP A 187 15.91 -3.92 -9.16
C ASP A 187 16.75 -4.40 -10.34
N TYR A 188 17.60 -3.54 -10.89
CA TYR A 188 18.43 -3.81 -12.06
C TYR A 188 19.68 -4.68 -11.78
N HIS A 189 19.88 -5.12 -10.54
CA HIS A 189 20.92 -6.09 -10.19
C HIS A 189 20.45 -7.55 -10.29
N PHE A 190 19.22 -7.81 -10.77
CA PHE A 190 18.69 -9.17 -10.92
C PHE A 190 19.59 -10.09 -11.77
N GLU A 191 20.45 -9.51 -12.62
CA GLU A 191 21.42 -10.27 -13.41
C GLU A 191 22.46 -11.02 -12.57
N LEU A 192 22.61 -10.70 -11.28
CA LEU A 192 23.40 -11.49 -10.32
C LEU A 192 22.86 -12.91 -10.11
N TRP A 193 21.59 -13.16 -10.45
CA TRP A 193 21.00 -14.50 -10.42
C TRP A 193 21.42 -15.36 -11.64
N HIS A 194 21.70 -14.75 -12.80
CA HIS A 194 22.06 -15.50 -14.00
C HIS A 194 23.37 -16.33 -13.90
N PRO A 195 24.43 -15.87 -13.20
CA PRO A 195 25.47 -16.77 -12.74
C PRO A 195 24.99 -17.52 -11.49
N VAL A 196 25.13 -18.85 -11.48
CA VAL A 196 24.84 -19.65 -10.30
C VAL A 196 25.92 -19.40 -9.25
N TRP A 197 25.63 -18.52 -8.30
CA TRP A 197 26.51 -18.21 -7.17
C TRP A 197 26.32 -19.27 -6.07
N ASP A 198 27.39 -19.97 -5.73
CA ASP A 198 27.45 -20.91 -4.61
C ASP A 198 28.03 -20.20 -3.38
N MET A 199 27.15 -19.81 -2.45
CA MET A 199 27.46 -18.98 -1.28
C MET A 199 26.97 -19.63 0.03
N PRO A 200 27.55 -20.77 0.43
CA PRO A 200 27.09 -21.52 1.62
C PRO A 200 27.14 -20.73 2.93
N SER A 201 27.99 -19.70 3.01
CA SER A 201 28.18 -18.84 4.17
C SER A 201 27.41 -17.52 4.14
N LEU A 202 26.57 -17.27 3.13
CA LEU A 202 25.82 -16.02 3.02
C LEU A 202 24.85 -15.87 4.20
N GLU A 203 25.06 -14.84 5.02
CA GLU A 203 24.26 -14.55 6.22
C GLU A 203 23.32 -13.35 5.98
N HIS A 204 23.77 -12.32 5.25
CA HIS A 204 23.05 -11.05 5.09
C HIS A 204 22.84 -10.69 3.63
N VAL A 205 21.59 -10.37 3.27
CA VAL A 205 21.21 -9.83 1.96
C VAL A 205 20.35 -8.58 2.17
N GLU A 206 20.83 -7.43 1.70
CA GLU A 206 20.15 -6.15 1.90
C GLU A 206 19.92 -5.41 0.57
N PHE A 207 18.69 -4.95 0.37
CA PHE A 207 18.29 -4.13 -0.77
C PHE A 207 18.25 -2.65 -0.38
N GLN A 208 18.39 -1.78 -1.38
CA GLN A 208 18.14 -0.35 -1.26
C GLN A 208 16.64 -0.09 -1.06
N ASP A 209 16.30 0.96 -0.32
CA ASP A 209 14.92 1.31 -0.02
C ASP A 209 14.09 1.49 -1.30
N GLY A 210 12.91 0.86 -1.33
CA GLY A 210 11.98 0.95 -2.46
C GLY A 210 12.28 0.02 -3.63
N HIS A 211 13.36 -0.76 -3.57
CA HIS A 211 13.71 -1.74 -4.59
C HIS A 211 13.41 -3.17 -4.16
N SER A 212 13.06 -4.04 -5.12
CA SER A 212 12.88 -5.47 -4.91
C SER A 212 13.13 -6.28 -6.19
N TRP A 213 13.58 -7.52 -6.00
CA TRP A 213 13.61 -8.50 -7.08
C TRP A 213 12.30 -9.27 -7.15
N SER A 214 12.08 -10.01 -8.24
CA SER A 214 11.07 -11.07 -8.20
C SER A 214 11.44 -12.12 -7.15
N GLY A 215 10.44 -12.80 -6.59
CA GLY A 215 10.66 -13.90 -5.65
C GLY A 215 11.60 -14.96 -6.23
N LEU A 216 11.40 -15.34 -7.50
CA LEU A 216 12.24 -16.29 -8.23
C LEU A 216 13.71 -15.88 -8.34
N ALA A 217 13.99 -14.60 -8.67
CA ALA A 217 15.37 -14.14 -8.81
C ALA A 217 16.10 -14.16 -7.46
N LEU A 218 15.42 -13.74 -6.39
CA LEU A 218 15.99 -13.83 -5.04
C LEU A 218 16.15 -15.29 -4.58
N ALA A 219 15.18 -16.17 -4.88
CA ALA A 219 15.24 -17.60 -4.59
C ALA A 219 16.54 -18.20 -5.16
N GLY A 220 16.77 -17.97 -6.46
CA GLY A 220 17.97 -18.45 -7.13
C GLY A 220 19.26 -17.88 -6.53
N PHE A 221 19.27 -16.60 -6.16
CA PHE A 221 20.42 -15.94 -5.56
C PHE A 221 20.79 -16.50 -4.18
N ILE A 222 19.82 -16.77 -3.30
CA ILE A 222 20.09 -17.27 -1.94
C ILE A 222 20.07 -18.80 -1.83
N SER A 223 19.74 -19.50 -2.92
CA SER A 223 19.49 -20.96 -2.94
C SER A 223 20.61 -21.82 -2.36
N SER A 224 21.86 -21.36 -2.46
CA SER A 224 23.05 -22.08 -1.98
C SER A 224 23.39 -21.78 -0.51
N SER A 225 22.76 -20.79 0.12
CA SER A 225 23.05 -20.40 1.51
C SER A 225 22.59 -21.45 2.51
N ARG A 226 23.42 -21.66 3.55
CA ARG A 226 23.13 -22.49 4.73
C ARG A 226 23.22 -21.71 6.04
N SER A 227 23.48 -20.41 5.95
CA SER A 227 23.82 -19.55 7.08
C SER A 227 22.98 -18.28 7.13
N LEU A 228 21.92 -18.20 6.33
CA LEU A 228 21.07 -17.02 6.20
C LEU A 228 20.51 -16.57 7.55
N ARG A 229 20.70 -15.28 7.86
CA ARG A 229 20.24 -14.63 9.09
C ARG A 229 19.31 -13.47 8.83
N CYS A 230 19.62 -12.65 7.82
CA CYS A 230 18.87 -11.43 7.52
C CYS A 230 18.65 -11.30 6.02
N VAL A 231 17.41 -11.07 5.63
CA VAL A 231 17.07 -10.67 4.26
C VAL A 231 16.14 -9.46 4.33
N THR A 232 16.55 -8.36 3.68
CA THR A 232 15.80 -7.10 3.63
C THR A 232 15.37 -6.82 2.21
N VAL A 233 14.10 -7.10 1.90
CA VAL A 233 13.48 -6.89 0.58
C VAL A 233 11.96 -6.83 0.73
N TRP A 234 11.30 -5.94 0.00
CA TRP A 234 9.84 -5.87 -0.02
C TRP A 234 9.26 -6.85 -1.05
N LEU A 235 8.68 -7.96 -0.59
CA LEU A 235 8.00 -8.96 -1.42
C LEU A 235 6.60 -9.25 -0.88
N SER A 236 5.69 -9.71 -1.75
CA SER A 236 4.42 -10.27 -1.29
C SER A 236 4.66 -11.54 -0.46
N ALA A 237 3.66 -11.96 0.33
CA ALA A 237 3.72 -13.24 1.04
C ALA A 237 3.98 -14.42 0.07
N LEU A 238 3.39 -14.38 -1.14
CA LEU A 238 3.67 -15.35 -2.21
C LEU A 238 5.14 -15.26 -2.67
N GLY A 239 5.65 -14.06 -2.90
CA GLY A 239 7.05 -13.88 -3.30
C GLY A 239 8.02 -14.47 -2.27
N TRP A 240 7.75 -14.27 -0.98
CA TRP A 240 8.54 -14.89 0.10
C TRP A 240 8.36 -16.42 0.16
N SER A 241 7.15 -16.93 -0.08
CA SER A 241 6.92 -18.39 -0.11
C SER A 241 7.71 -19.02 -1.26
N GLU A 242 7.76 -18.39 -2.43
CA GLU A 242 8.59 -18.79 -3.57
C GLU A 242 10.09 -18.75 -3.26
N VAL A 243 10.58 -17.67 -2.64
CA VAL A 243 11.99 -17.51 -2.25
C VAL A 243 12.48 -18.69 -1.41
N PHE A 244 11.67 -19.10 -0.43
CA PHE A 244 12.06 -20.20 0.43
C PHE A 244 11.75 -21.56 -0.17
N ARG A 245 10.79 -21.68 -1.11
CA ARG A 245 10.39 -22.95 -1.72
C ARG A 245 11.57 -23.75 -2.28
N ASP A 246 12.55 -23.08 -2.87
CA ASP A 246 13.69 -23.72 -3.52
C ASP A 246 14.81 -24.12 -2.55
N LEU A 247 14.77 -23.67 -1.30
CA LEU A 247 15.72 -24.10 -0.28
C LEU A 247 15.44 -25.54 0.18
N PRO A 248 16.48 -26.34 0.49
CA PRO A 248 16.31 -27.72 0.94
C PRO A 248 15.47 -27.82 2.22
N THR A 249 14.48 -28.72 2.21
CA THR A 249 13.69 -29.07 3.41
C THR A 249 14.58 -29.72 4.47
N ALA A 250 14.34 -29.41 5.74
CA ALA A 250 15.03 -30.06 6.85
C ALA A 250 14.66 -31.55 6.91
N ALA A 251 15.66 -32.44 6.91
CA ALA A 251 15.41 -33.84 7.22
C ALA A 251 14.97 -33.98 8.70
N ALA A 252 14.17 -35.00 9.01
CA ALA A 252 13.68 -35.23 10.37
C ALA A 252 14.85 -35.28 11.38
N GLY A 253 14.78 -34.42 12.41
CA GLY A 253 15.81 -34.32 13.45
C GLY A 253 17.08 -33.55 13.05
N GLN A 254 17.19 -33.07 11.81
CA GLN A 254 18.30 -32.23 11.37
C GLN A 254 17.93 -30.75 11.40
N PRO A 255 18.89 -29.86 11.73
CA PRO A 255 18.70 -28.43 11.57
C PRO A 255 18.46 -28.07 10.10
N GLY A 256 17.37 -27.37 9.81
CA GLY A 256 17.10 -26.84 8.48
C GLY A 256 17.97 -25.61 8.12
N PRO A 257 18.01 -25.22 6.83
CA PRO A 257 18.85 -24.11 6.36
C PRO A 257 18.45 -22.75 6.94
N LEU A 258 17.19 -22.59 7.37
CA LEU A 258 16.67 -21.33 7.91
C LEU A 258 16.65 -21.29 9.44
N ARG A 259 17.27 -22.24 10.15
CA ARG A 259 17.30 -22.24 11.62
C ARG A 259 17.95 -21.01 12.25
N ARG A 260 18.76 -20.28 11.48
CA ARG A 260 19.47 -19.06 11.90
C ARG A 260 18.81 -17.80 11.37
N LEU A 261 17.68 -17.93 10.67
CA LEU A 261 16.98 -16.78 10.12
C LEU A 261 16.41 -15.97 11.28
N GLU A 262 17.01 -14.81 11.51
CA GLU A 262 16.71 -13.88 12.58
C GLU A 262 15.84 -12.72 12.08
N SER A 263 15.89 -12.39 10.78
CA SER A 263 15.16 -11.25 10.24
C SER A 263 14.65 -11.45 8.83
N ILE A 264 13.36 -11.17 8.64
CA ILE A 264 12.71 -10.98 7.34
C ILE A 264 12.15 -9.56 7.36
N ARG A 265 12.77 -8.66 6.61
CA ARG A 265 12.29 -7.28 6.51
C ARG A 265 11.63 -7.09 5.17
N GLY A 266 10.33 -6.87 5.18
CA GLY A 266 9.58 -6.44 4.01
C GLY A 266 8.57 -7.45 3.47
N ILE A 267 7.54 -7.78 4.23
CA ILE A 267 6.37 -8.51 3.71
C ILE A 267 5.30 -7.50 3.33
N MET A 268 4.96 -7.45 2.04
CA MET A 268 3.83 -6.70 1.54
C MET A 268 2.57 -7.57 1.54
N VAL A 269 1.52 -7.09 2.18
CA VAL A 269 0.24 -7.79 2.26
C VAL A 269 -0.83 -6.93 1.63
N GLY A 270 -1.50 -7.47 0.62
CA GLY A 270 -2.56 -6.78 -0.11
C GLY A 270 -3.95 -7.06 0.47
N HIS A 271 -4.95 -6.93 -0.42
CA HIS A 271 -6.36 -7.23 -0.15
C HIS A 271 -6.86 -8.40 -1.01
N SER A 272 -5.98 -9.29 -1.46
CA SER A 272 -6.42 -10.43 -2.27
C SER A 272 -6.93 -11.55 -1.36
N HIS A 273 -8.00 -12.25 -1.77
CA HIS A 273 -8.50 -13.42 -1.05
C HIS A 273 -7.45 -14.51 -0.82
N HIS A 274 -6.37 -14.50 -1.60
CA HIS A 274 -5.26 -15.45 -1.49
C HIS A 274 -4.16 -15.00 -0.52
N ASP A 275 -4.12 -13.74 -0.07
CA ASP A 275 -3.03 -13.25 0.79
C ASP A 275 -2.95 -14.01 2.13
N GLY A 276 -4.09 -14.41 2.70
CA GLY A 276 -4.12 -15.28 3.88
C GLY A 276 -3.50 -16.65 3.61
N GLN A 277 -3.86 -17.27 2.47
CA GLN A 277 -3.28 -18.55 2.04
C GLN A 277 -1.77 -18.43 1.78
N TYR A 278 -1.32 -17.34 1.16
CA TYR A 278 0.10 -17.09 0.91
C TYR A 278 0.90 -16.89 2.20
N LEU A 279 0.33 -16.28 3.24
CA LEU A 279 0.94 -16.21 4.57
C LEU A 279 1.05 -17.60 5.21
N ASP A 280 0.04 -18.45 5.05
CA ASP A 280 0.08 -19.84 5.52
C ASP A 280 1.11 -20.68 4.76
N GLU A 281 1.24 -20.51 3.44
CA GLU A 281 2.29 -21.13 2.62
C GLU A 281 3.69 -20.66 3.02
N LEU A 282 3.85 -19.36 3.30
CA LEU A 282 5.09 -18.79 3.81
C LEU A 282 5.46 -19.42 5.16
N LYS A 283 4.51 -19.47 6.10
CA LYS A 283 4.68 -20.14 7.40
C LYS A 283 5.11 -21.60 7.23
N ALA A 284 4.41 -22.36 6.39
CA ALA A 284 4.75 -23.76 6.10
C ALA A 284 6.15 -23.90 5.50
N SER A 285 6.54 -22.97 4.62
CA SER A 285 7.85 -22.96 3.98
C SER A 285 8.97 -22.67 4.98
N LEU A 286 8.77 -21.71 5.89
CA LEU A 286 9.69 -21.39 6.98
C LEU A 286 9.88 -22.58 7.93
N LEU A 287 8.77 -23.15 8.41
CA LEU A 287 8.77 -24.28 9.35
C LEU A 287 9.48 -25.51 8.80
N SER A 288 9.15 -25.91 7.57
CA SER A 288 9.76 -27.08 6.92
C SER A 288 11.27 -26.91 6.67
N ARG A 289 11.78 -25.69 6.78
CA ARG A 289 13.21 -25.34 6.65
C ARG A 289 13.87 -24.96 7.97
N GLY A 290 13.20 -25.25 9.09
CA GLY A 290 13.75 -25.14 10.44
C GLY A 290 13.63 -23.75 11.08
N CYS A 291 12.88 -22.82 10.49
CA CYS A 291 12.62 -21.50 11.06
C CYS A 291 11.44 -21.59 12.06
N LEU A 292 11.73 -22.07 13.27
CA LEU A 292 10.79 -22.18 14.39
C LEU A 292 11.27 -21.26 15.52
N LEU A 293 10.46 -20.28 15.90
CA LEU A 293 10.78 -19.29 16.96
C LEU A 293 12.19 -18.67 16.81
N SER A 294 12.62 -18.37 15.57
CA SER A 294 13.95 -17.82 15.29
C SER A 294 13.91 -16.36 14.82
N LEU A 295 12.78 -15.88 14.31
CA LEU A 295 12.66 -14.52 13.81
C LEU A 295 12.62 -13.51 14.97
N ALA A 296 13.69 -12.75 15.11
CA ALA A 296 13.82 -11.62 16.02
C ALA A 296 13.25 -10.32 15.43
N HIS A 297 13.12 -10.23 14.11
CA HIS A 297 12.57 -9.06 13.42
C HIS A 297 11.75 -9.47 12.19
N LEU A 298 10.47 -9.08 12.16
CA LEU A 298 9.55 -9.29 11.06
C LEU A 298 8.86 -7.98 10.69
N ASP A 299 9.17 -7.43 9.51
CA ASP A 299 8.53 -6.19 9.05
C ASP A 299 7.44 -6.51 8.03
N VAL A 300 6.21 -6.09 8.34
CA VAL A 300 5.02 -6.29 7.51
C VAL A 300 4.43 -4.93 7.15
N ARG A 301 4.06 -4.73 5.88
CA ARG A 301 3.34 -3.55 5.41
C ARG A 301 2.05 -3.97 4.73
N LEU A 302 0.95 -3.45 5.25
CA LEU A 302 -0.35 -3.59 4.61
C LEU A 302 -0.48 -2.52 3.50
N LYS A 303 -1.00 -2.88 2.33
CA LYS A 303 -1.15 -1.95 1.19
C LYS A 303 -2.15 -0.82 1.47
N GLU A 304 -1.92 0.33 0.84
CA GLU A 304 -2.88 1.44 0.83
C GLU A 304 -4.20 1.05 0.15
N GLY A 305 -5.28 1.72 0.54
CA GLY A 305 -6.62 1.48 -0.03
C GLY A 305 -7.27 0.17 0.43
N LEU A 306 -6.76 -0.45 1.51
CA LEU A 306 -7.32 -1.65 2.11
C LEU A 306 -8.80 -1.44 2.49
N VAL A 307 -9.61 -2.50 2.36
CA VAL A 307 -10.96 -2.58 2.92
C VAL A 307 -10.91 -3.52 4.11
N VAL A 308 -11.47 -3.14 5.26
CA VAL A 308 -11.52 -4.02 6.42
C VAL A 308 -12.78 -4.87 6.32
N ASP A 309 -12.62 -6.10 5.85
CA ASP A 309 -13.68 -7.09 5.66
C ASP A 309 -13.25 -8.47 6.22
N SER A 310 -13.99 -9.53 5.88
CA SER A 310 -13.67 -10.91 6.25
C SER A 310 -12.34 -11.43 5.68
N THR A 311 -11.90 -10.89 4.53
CA THR A 311 -10.61 -11.21 3.91
C THR A 311 -9.47 -10.58 4.72
N THR A 312 -9.61 -9.32 5.10
CA THR A 312 -8.64 -8.63 5.98
C THR A 312 -8.52 -9.34 7.33
N LEU A 313 -9.64 -9.78 7.94
CA LEU A 313 -9.60 -10.55 9.18
C LEU A 313 -8.84 -11.88 8.99
N SER A 314 -9.09 -12.60 7.90
CA SER A 314 -8.39 -13.85 7.58
C SER A 314 -6.88 -13.64 7.39
N ILE A 315 -6.49 -12.58 6.69
CA ILE A 315 -5.10 -12.18 6.50
C ILE A 315 -4.42 -11.90 7.85
N ILE A 316 -5.04 -11.10 8.71
CA ILE A 316 -4.49 -10.73 10.03
C ILE A 316 -4.39 -11.97 10.93
N HIS A 317 -5.34 -12.90 10.82
CA HIS A 317 -5.29 -14.17 11.54
C HIS A 317 -4.13 -15.05 11.04
N SER A 318 -3.98 -15.26 9.72
CA SER A 318 -2.85 -16.01 9.17
C SER A 318 -1.51 -15.37 9.56
N LEU A 319 -1.44 -14.03 9.58
CA LEU A 319 -0.27 -13.30 10.09
C LEU A 319 -0.01 -13.59 11.57
N ASP A 320 -1.02 -13.55 12.43
CA ASP A 320 -0.90 -13.89 13.86
C ASP A 320 -0.36 -15.32 14.07
N THR A 321 -0.83 -16.28 13.28
CA THR A 321 -0.30 -17.66 13.34
C THR A 321 1.15 -17.74 12.88
N LEU A 322 1.55 -16.98 11.85
CA LEU A 322 2.95 -16.89 11.41
C LEU A 322 3.82 -16.26 12.50
N ILE A 323 3.36 -15.20 13.15
CA ILE A 323 4.06 -14.52 14.24
C ILE A 323 4.28 -15.47 15.42
N THR A 324 3.21 -16.06 15.92
CA THR A 324 3.24 -16.94 17.09
C THR A 324 4.05 -18.22 16.87
N THR A 325 4.23 -18.64 15.61
CA THR A 325 4.95 -19.85 15.26
C THR A 325 6.42 -19.60 14.92
N CYS A 326 6.73 -18.54 14.17
CA CYS A 326 8.07 -18.30 13.63
C CYS A 326 8.87 -17.24 14.40
N CYS A 327 8.22 -16.33 15.12
CA CYS A 327 8.90 -15.23 15.82
C CYS A 327 9.28 -15.59 17.27
N VAL A 328 10.39 -15.03 17.74
CA VAL A 328 10.86 -15.20 19.14
C VAL A 328 9.90 -14.59 20.15
N SER A 329 9.18 -13.53 19.75
CA SER A 329 8.23 -12.75 20.56
C SER A 329 7.27 -12.00 19.63
N PRO A 330 6.04 -11.68 20.06
CA PRO A 330 5.16 -10.75 19.34
C PRO A 330 5.78 -9.37 19.10
N ASP A 331 6.67 -8.92 20.00
CA ASP A 331 7.37 -7.62 19.88
C ASP A 331 8.42 -7.60 18.75
N ALA A 332 8.76 -8.77 18.19
CA ALA A 332 9.64 -8.87 17.03
C ALA A 332 9.00 -8.32 15.75
N VAL A 333 7.71 -8.01 15.77
CA VAL A 333 6.93 -7.72 14.57
C VAL A 333 6.62 -6.24 14.48
N THR A 334 7.02 -5.62 13.38
CA THR A 334 6.61 -4.26 13.02
C THR A 334 5.55 -4.33 11.93
N VAL A 335 4.31 -3.96 12.27
CA VAL A 335 3.23 -3.84 11.28
C VAL A 335 3.05 -2.38 10.89
N THR A 336 3.43 -2.04 9.67
CA THR A 336 3.16 -0.75 9.05
C THR A 336 1.76 -0.77 8.45
N LEU A 337 0.84 -0.09 9.13
CA LEU A 337 -0.54 0.10 8.68
C LEU A 337 -0.63 1.20 7.61
N PRO A 338 -1.56 1.11 6.64
CA PRO A 338 -1.71 2.09 5.58
C PRO A 338 -2.14 3.44 6.16
N SER A 339 -1.71 4.52 5.52
CA SER A 339 -2.08 5.88 5.93
C SER A 339 -3.60 6.11 5.84
N SER A 340 -4.26 5.43 4.90
CA SER A 340 -5.70 5.46 4.69
C SER A 340 -6.27 4.05 4.48
N VAL A 341 -7.47 3.84 5.02
CA VAL A 341 -8.29 2.66 4.77
C VAL A 341 -9.54 3.15 4.04
N THR A 342 -9.93 2.46 2.97
CA THR A 342 -11.05 2.92 2.13
C THR A 342 -12.36 2.80 2.91
N SER A 343 -12.70 1.60 3.34
CA SER A 343 -13.90 1.32 4.10
C SER A 343 -13.73 0.18 5.10
N VAL A 344 -14.66 0.08 6.04
CA VAL A 344 -14.85 -1.09 6.92
C VAL A 344 -16.20 -1.70 6.57
N ASP A 345 -16.20 -2.94 6.08
CA ASP A 345 -17.42 -3.71 5.86
C ASP A 345 -17.80 -4.44 7.13
N LEU A 346 -18.89 -4.05 7.78
CA LEU A 346 -19.38 -4.58 9.04
C LEU A 346 -19.85 -6.04 8.96
N THR A 347 -20.07 -6.58 7.76
CA THR A 347 -20.46 -7.99 7.58
C THR A 347 -19.40 -8.96 8.12
N PHE A 348 -18.15 -8.50 8.24
CA PHE A 348 -17.05 -9.30 8.79
C PHE A 348 -17.29 -9.79 10.22
N PHE A 349 -18.23 -9.20 10.97
CA PHE A 349 -18.63 -9.71 12.29
C PHE A 349 -19.22 -11.12 12.25
N TYR A 350 -19.68 -11.57 11.09
CA TYR A 350 -20.18 -12.93 10.87
C TYR A 350 -19.12 -13.87 10.29
N CYS A 351 -17.86 -13.41 10.19
CA CYS A 351 -16.77 -14.26 9.74
C CYS A 351 -16.61 -15.48 10.67
N PRO A 352 -16.51 -16.72 10.14
CA PRO A 352 -16.34 -17.92 10.95
C PRO A 352 -15.17 -17.89 11.94
N LEU A 353 -14.13 -17.09 11.65
CA LEU A 353 -12.98 -16.91 12.53
C LEU A 353 -13.35 -16.27 13.88
N LEU A 354 -14.40 -15.44 13.93
CA LEU A 354 -14.91 -14.87 15.19
C LEU A 354 -15.74 -15.89 15.99
N SER A 355 -16.24 -16.95 15.36
CA SER A 355 -16.97 -18.02 16.03
C SER A 355 -16.03 -19.07 16.63
N ALA A 356 -14.78 -19.14 16.16
CA ALA A 356 -13.79 -20.13 16.61
C ALA A 356 -13.24 -19.87 18.03
N GLY A 357 -13.35 -18.65 18.55
CA GLY A 357 -12.87 -18.32 19.89
C GLY A 357 -12.52 -16.83 20.06
N PRO A 358 -11.95 -16.45 21.21
CA PRO A 358 -11.50 -15.07 21.43
C PRO A 358 -10.35 -14.71 20.48
N LEU A 359 -10.41 -13.50 19.92
CA LEU A 359 -9.32 -12.96 19.10
C LEU A 359 -8.05 -12.78 19.95
N SER A 360 -6.89 -13.03 19.34
CA SER A 360 -5.63 -12.68 19.98
C SER A 360 -5.50 -11.16 20.15
N PRO A 361 -4.71 -10.68 21.14
CA PRO A 361 -4.49 -9.25 21.34
C PRO A 361 -3.95 -8.54 20.09
N PHE A 362 -3.10 -9.22 19.31
CA PHE A 362 -2.55 -8.71 18.06
C PHE A 362 -3.64 -8.50 17.01
N VAL A 363 -4.48 -9.52 16.77
CA VAL A 363 -5.58 -9.43 15.78
C VAL A 363 -6.54 -8.31 16.16
N LYS A 364 -6.99 -8.28 17.42
CA LYS A 364 -7.90 -7.24 17.93
C LYS A 364 -7.33 -5.83 17.78
N SER A 365 -6.07 -5.62 18.17
CA SER A 365 -5.40 -4.32 18.09
C SER A 365 -5.24 -3.86 16.64
N THR A 366 -4.79 -4.75 15.76
CA THR A 366 -4.57 -4.45 14.33
C THR A 366 -5.88 -4.07 13.64
N LEU A 367 -6.95 -4.85 13.83
CA LEU A 367 -8.27 -4.54 13.29
C LEU A 367 -8.82 -3.22 13.82
N THR A 368 -8.67 -2.98 15.12
CA THR A 368 -9.10 -1.72 15.74
C THR A 368 -8.39 -0.52 15.14
N GLN A 369 -7.08 -0.60 14.94
CA GLN A 369 -6.30 0.47 14.33
C GLN A 369 -6.67 0.69 12.87
N LEU A 370 -6.88 -0.39 12.09
CA LEU A 370 -7.33 -0.28 10.70
C LEU A 370 -8.72 0.36 10.61
N ALA A 371 -9.67 -0.11 11.41
CA ALA A 371 -11.02 0.44 11.43
C ALA A 371 -11.03 1.93 11.81
N SER A 372 -10.18 2.36 12.75
CA SER A 372 -10.07 3.78 13.13
C SER A 372 -9.56 4.70 12.00
N ARG A 373 -8.97 4.13 10.94
CA ARG A 373 -8.43 4.86 9.78
C ARG A 373 -9.37 4.89 8.58
N ALA A 374 -10.48 4.15 8.62
CA ALA A 374 -11.40 4.10 7.49
C ALA A 374 -12.14 5.44 7.30
N THR A 375 -12.45 5.77 6.05
CA THR A 375 -13.22 6.98 5.69
C THR A 375 -14.69 6.68 5.43
N GLU A 376 -15.01 5.40 5.23
CA GLU A 376 -16.35 4.90 4.94
C GLU A 376 -16.64 3.66 5.78
N VAL A 377 -17.92 3.41 6.02
CA VAL A 377 -18.42 2.17 6.62
C VAL A 377 -19.39 1.56 5.63
N ASP A 378 -19.21 0.28 5.34
CA ASP A 378 -20.08 -0.47 4.46
C ASP A 378 -20.83 -1.54 5.28
N TRP A 379 -22.05 -1.83 4.84
CA TRP A 379 -22.77 -3.05 5.16
C TRP A 379 -23.16 -3.70 3.83
N VAL A 380 -22.51 -4.79 3.45
CA VAL A 380 -22.75 -5.47 2.16
C VAL A 380 -23.64 -6.69 2.35
N ILE A 381 -24.89 -6.62 1.92
CA ILE A 381 -25.84 -7.73 1.94
C ILE A 381 -25.50 -8.71 0.81
N THR A 382 -25.00 -9.90 1.13
CA THR A 382 -24.73 -10.98 0.16
C THR A 382 -25.81 -12.05 0.19
N GLU A 383 -25.80 -13.00 -0.76
CA GLU A 383 -26.69 -14.18 -0.74
C GLU A 383 -26.61 -14.96 0.57
N ASP A 384 -25.39 -15.14 1.08
CA ASP A 384 -25.14 -15.76 2.38
C ASP A 384 -25.87 -14.99 3.50
N ASN A 385 -26.15 -13.70 3.30
CA ASN A 385 -26.85 -12.89 4.28
C ASN A 385 -28.37 -13.05 4.29
N ILE A 386 -28.95 -13.66 3.26
CA ILE A 386 -30.41 -13.83 3.14
C ILE A 386 -30.87 -15.15 3.79
N GLY A 387 -29.97 -16.14 3.89
CA GLY A 387 -30.27 -17.47 4.45
C GLY A 387 -29.75 -17.74 5.87
N ASP A 388 -28.67 -17.06 6.28
CA ASP A 388 -28.04 -17.33 7.58
C ASP A 388 -28.74 -16.61 8.75
N ASP A 389 -28.66 -17.21 9.93
CA ASP A 389 -29.25 -16.66 11.15
C ASP A 389 -28.39 -15.49 11.70
N PHE A 390 -28.65 -14.26 11.21
CA PHE A 390 -28.03 -13.02 11.71
C PHE A 390 -28.41 -12.66 13.15
N SER A 391 -29.32 -13.42 13.78
CA SER A 391 -29.80 -13.14 15.12
C SER A 391 -28.79 -13.48 16.22
N SER A 392 -27.78 -14.31 15.92
CA SER A 392 -26.90 -14.90 16.93
C SER A 392 -25.41 -14.63 16.67
N PRO A 393 -24.92 -13.37 16.74
CA PRO A 393 -23.50 -13.08 16.60
C PRO A 393 -22.67 -13.73 17.72
N SER A 394 -21.43 -14.11 17.42
CA SER A 394 -20.53 -14.70 18.42
C SER A 394 -20.16 -13.71 19.53
N GLU A 395 -19.78 -14.20 20.71
CA GLU A 395 -19.34 -13.33 21.81
C GLU A 395 -18.08 -12.51 21.45
N ALA A 396 -17.19 -13.06 20.62
CA ALA A 396 -16.04 -12.31 20.12
C ALA A 396 -16.47 -11.19 19.16
N ALA A 397 -17.47 -11.44 18.30
CA ALA A 397 -18.05 -10.42 17.43
C ALA A 397 -18.73 -9.31 18.25
N LYS A 398 -19.55 -9.66 19.25
CA LYS A 398 -20.20 -8.69 20.16
C LYS A 398 -19.17 -7.84 20.90
N ALA A 399 -18.14 -8.47 21.47
CA ALA A 399 -17.07 -7.77 22.17
C ALA A 399 -16.31 -6.83 21.22
N LEU A 400 -16.01 -7.28 20.00
CA LEU A 400 -15.34 -6.46 19.00
C LEU A 400 -16.22 -5.28 18.55
N ALA A 401 -17.52 -5.49 18.29
CA ALA A 401 -18.47 -4.45 17.92
C ALA A 401 -18.64 -3.38 19.02
N ALA A 402 -18.62 -3.79 20.29
CA ALA A 402 -18.67 -2.87 21.42
C ALA A 402 -17.36 -2.09 21.63
N ASP A 403 -16.22 -2.74 21.40
CA ASP A 403 -14.88 -2.18 21.67
C ASP A 403 -14.32 -1.36 20.52
N LEU A 404 -14.73 -1.63 19.28
CA LEU A 404 -14.29 -0.85 18.14
C LEU A 404 -14.63 0.62 18.42
N PRO A 405 -13.62 1.51 18.50
CA PRO A 405 -13.82 2.94 18.36
C PRO A 405 -14.17 3.14 16.89
N LEU A 406 -15.41 2.77 16.56
CA LEU A 406 -15.88 2.61 15.19
C LEU A 406 -15.54 3.91 14.45
N VAL A 407 -14.69 3.71 13.46
CA VAL A 407 -14.33 4.60 12.38
C VAL A 407 -14.54 6.09 12.71
N ALA A 408 -13.75 6.59 13.66
CA ALA A 408 -13.87 7.99 14.11
C ALA A 408 -13.70 9.00 12.96
N LYS A 409 -13.10 8.57 11.84
CA LYS A 409 -12.89 9.33 10.61
C LYS A 409 -13.92 9.06 9.51
N ALA A 410 -14.87 8.13 9.72
CA ALA A 410 -15.89 7.83 8.72
C ALA A 410 -16.78 9.04 8.53
N THR A 411 -16.93 9.44 7.28
CA THR A 411 -17.82 10.54 6.88
C THR A 411 -19.10 10.04 6.24
N SER A 412 -19.09 8.80 5.76
CA SER A 412 -20.20 8.14 5.08
C SER A 412 -20.40 6.70 5.57
N VAL A 413 -21.66 6.28 5.64
CA VAL A 413 -22.09 4.90 5.88
C VAL A 413 -22.93 4.44 4.68
N ARG A 414 -22.64 3.27 4.13
CA ARG A 414 -23.38 2.69 2.99
C ARG A 414 -23.94 1.33 3.34
N VAL A 415 -25.15 1.06 2.89
CA VAL A 415 -25.77 -0.27 2.91
C VAL A 415 -25.96 -0.69 1.46
N ARG A 416 -25.26 -1.74 1.05
CA ARG A 416 -25.17 -2.17 -0.35
C ARG A 416 -25.66 -3.61 -0.47
N VAL A 417 -26.12 -4.01 -1.65
CA VAL A 417 -26.33 -5.43 -1.98
C VAL A 417 -25.14 -5.90 -2.81
N GLY A 418 -24.48 -6.96 -2.38
CA GLY A 418 -23.34 -7.56 -3.06
C GLY A 418 -23.76 -8.87 -3.73
N GLY A 419 -23.58 -8.97 -5.05
CA GLY A 419 -23.98 -10.14 -5.82
C GLY A 419 -24.57 -9.72 -7.16
N THR A 420 -24.83 -10.69 -8.04
CA THR A 420 -25.43 -10.46 -9.37
C THR A 420 -26.87 -9.93 -9.25
N ASP A 421 -27.28 -9.07 -10.19
CA ASP A 421 -28.58 -8.37 -10.32
C ASP A 421 -29.85 -9.21 -10.06
N GLU A 422 -29.76 -10.54 -10.02
CA GLU A 422 -30.89 -11.47 -9.96
C GLU A 422 -31.55 -11.60 -8.56
N LEU A 423 -30.90 -11.15 -7.47
CA LEU A 423 -31.40 -11.41 -6.11
C LEU A 423 -32.52 -10.48 -5.62
N ALA A 424 -32.74 -9.34 -6.28
CA ALA A 424 -33.43 -8.22 -5.65
C ALA A 424 -34.94 -8.09 -5.93
N VAL A 425 -35.51 -8.81 -6.90
CA VAL A 425 -36.90 -8.50 -7.32
C VAL A 425 -37.94 -8.94 -6.30
N ASP A 426 -37.77 -10.11 -5.66
CA ASP A 426 -38.82 -10.74 -4.83
C ASP A 426 -38.40 -11.08 -3.38
N ALA A 427 -37.16 -10.77 -2.98
CA ALA A 427 -36.71 -11.04 -1.61
C ALA A 427 -37.43 -10.14 -0.58
N GLU A 428 -37.86 -10.74 0.54
CA GLU A 428 -38.44 -10.02 1.67
C GLU A 428 -37.39 -9.12 2.36
N PRO A 429 -37.80 -7.99 2.98
CA PRO A 429 -36.90 -7.14 3.74
C PRO A 429 -36.16 -7.90 4.84
N ILE A 430 -34.85 -7.70 4.94
CA ILE A 430 -34.02 -8.39 5.92
C ILE A 430 -34.17 -7.71 7.28
N ASP A 431 -34.39 -8.51 8.32
CA ASP A 431 -34.40 -8.00 9.69
C ASP A 431 -33.01 -7.47 10.09
N PRO A 432 -32.93 -6.34 10.83
CA PRO A 432 -31.64 -5.77 11.23
C PRO A 432 -30.79 -6.81 11.98
N PRO A 433 -29.56 -7.07 11.50
CA PRO A 433 -28.66 -8.03 12.13
C PRO A 433 -28.39 -7.69 13.59
N ALA A 434 -28.48 -8.70 14.47
CA ALA A 434 -28.39 -8.48 15.92
C ALA A 434 -27.07 -7.83 16.36
N ILE A 435 -26.00 -7.98 15.57
CA ILE A 435 -24.72 -7.31 15.86
C ILE A 435 -24.84 -5.79 15.89
N LEU A 436 -25.75 -5.19 15.11
CA LEU A 436 -25.93 -3.74 15.05
C LEU A 436 -26.43 -3.16 16.38
N GLN A 437 -27.10 -3.97 17.19
CA GLN A 437 -27.56 -3.57 18.53
C GLN A 437 -26.39 -3.43 19.52
N HIS A 438 -25.29 -4.14 19.27
CA HIS A 438 -24.08 -4.08 20.08
C HIS A 438 -23.16 -2.91 19.72
N LEU A 439 -23.43 -2.19 18.63
CA LEU A 439 -22.73 -0.95 18.30
C LEU A 439 -23.13 0.16 19.26
N LYS A 440 -22.15 0.97 19.68
CA LYS A 440 -22.39 2.15 20.53
C LYS A 440 -23.33 3.15 19.84
N PRO A 441 -24.16 3.91 20.60
CA PRO A 441 -25.07 4.91 20.03
C PRO A 441 -24.38 5.98 19.19
N ASP A 442 -23.10 6.26 19.44
CA ASP A 442 -22.25 7.21 18.74
C ASP A 442 -21.14 6.51 17.93
N ALA A 443 -21.42 5.29 17.45
CA ALA A 443 -20.48 4.49 16.68
C ALA A 443 -19.85 5.24 15.51
N PHE A 444 -20.55 6.17 14.86
CA PHE A 444 -20.02 6.90 13.69
C PHE A 444 -20.11 8.42 13.92
N PRO A 445 -19.27 9.00 14.80
CA PRO A 445 -19.46 10.36 15.31
C PRO A 445 -19.24 11.46 14.24
N GLN A 446 -18.54 11.13 13.15
CA GLN A 446 -18.29 12.04 12.03
C GLN A 446 -19.14 11.75 10.79
N ALA A 447 -19.87 10.64 10.76
CA ALA A 447 -20.64 10.25 9.60
C ALA A 447 -21.86 11.18 9.43
N ARG A 448 -21.94 11.83 8.27
CA ARG A 448 -23.03 12.75 7.92
C ARG A 448 -23.90 12.23 6.81
N GLN A 449 -23.44 11.21 6.08
CA GLN A 449 -24.12 10.65 4.94
C GLN A 449 -24.47 9.18 5.19
N LEU A 450 -25.73 8.83 4.91
CA LEU A 450 -26.21 7.46 4.79
C LEU A 450 -26.59 7.22 3.33
N THR A 451 -26.06 6.17 2.72
CA THR A 451 -26.53 5.68 1.42
C THR A 451 -27.09 4.27 1.59
N VAL A 452 -28.26 3.99 1.03
CA VAL A 452 -28.89 2.68 1.02
C VAL A 452 -29.22 2.32 -0.42
N ASP A 453 -28.45 1.39 -0.98
CA ASP A 453 -28.49 1.07 -2.41
C ASP A 453 -29.63 0.09 -2.76
N SER A 454 -30.43 -0.33 -1.77
CA SER A 454 -31.50 -1.32 -2.00
C SER A 454 -32.57 -1.27 -0.93
N ARG A 455 -33.77 -1.62 -1.38
CA ARG A 455 -34.94 -2.02 -0.58
C ARG A 455 -34.57 -2.94 0.60
N LEU A 456 -33.75 -3.97 0.36
CA LEU A 456 -33.31 -4.93 1.39
C LEU A 456 -32.48 -4.28 2.51
N GLY A 457 -31.82 -3.17 2.19
CA GLY A 457 -30.98 -2.42 3.10
C GLY A 457 -31.73 -1.39 3.95
N CYS A 458 -33.01 -1.11 3.69
CA CYS A 458 -33.74 -0.02 4.37
C CYS A 458 -33.78 -0.22 5.89
N ARG A 459 -34.13 -1.41 6.39
CA ARG A 459 -34.17 -1.69 7.83
C ARG A 459 -32.79 -1.57 8.49
N VAL A 460 -31.75 -2.05 7.81
CA VAL A 460 -30.35 -1.94 8.26
C VAL A 460 -29.89 -0.48 8.29
N GLY A 461 -30.18 0.26 7.22
CA GLY A 461 -29.85 1.68 7.09
C GLY A 461 -30.51 2.53 8.18
N GLY A 462 -31.75 2.19 8.55
CA GLY A 462 -32.48 2.85 9.62
C GLY A 462 -31.81 2.69 10.98
N VAL A 463 -31.42 1.45 11.33
CA VAL A 463 -30.65 1.17 12.56
C VAL A 463 -29.30 1.88 12.53
N LEU A 464 -28.55 1.84 11.43
CA LEU A 464 -27.26 2.54 11.32
C LEU A 464 -27.40 4.07 11.40
N GLY A 465 -28.43 4.63 10.78
CA GLY A 465 -28.77 6.05 10.84
C GLY A 465 -29.06 6.54 12.25
N SER A 466 -29.66 5.70 13.10
CA SER A 466 -29.86 6.01 14.52
C SER A 466 -28.53 6.17 15.28
N LYS A 467 -27.49 5.43 14.88
CA LYS A 467 -26.15 5.36 15.52
C LYS A 467 -25.17 6.45 15.07
N MET A 468 -25.64 7.41 14.28
CA MET A 468 -24.80 8.48 13.74
C MET A 468 -25.53 9.83 13.65
N PRO A 469 -24.77 10.92 13.58
CA PRO A 469 -25.32 12.26 13.45
C PRO A 469 -25.52 12.65 11.98
N VAL A 470 -26.26 11.78 11.29
CA VAL A 470 -26.65 11.85 9.88
C VAL A 470 -27.34 13.18 9.53
N ARG A 471 -26.99 13.72 8.37
CA ARG A 471 -27.53 14.96 7.78
C ARG A 471 -28.06 14.74 6.37
N SER A 472 -27.50 13.78 5.64
CA SER A 472 -27.90 13.43 4.29
C SER A 472 -28.23 11.96 4.23
N VAL A 473 -29.39 11.62 3.66
CA VAL A 473 -29.79 10.24 3.38
C VAL A 473 -30.04 10.12 1.89
N SER A 474 -29.49 9.09 1.26
CA SER A 474 -29.77 8.71 -0.11
C SER A 474 -30.27 7.27 -0.11
N VAL A 475 -31.41 7.02 -0.72
CA VAL A 475 -32.00 5.69 -0.88
C VAL A 475 -32.26 5.48 -2.36
N GLY A 476 -31.83 4.35 -2.90
CA GLY A 476 -32.08 4.04 -4.30
C GLY A 476 -30.96 3.19 -4.88
N ASP A 477 -31.31 2.36 -5.84
CA ASP A 477 -30.37 1.46 -6.48
C ASP A 477 -29.65 2.18 -7.63
N ALA A 478 -28.33 1.99 -7.70
CA ALA A 478 -27.53 2.44 -8.84
C ALA A 478 -28.01 1.80 -10.15
N ASP A 479 -28.63 0.61 -10.08
CA ASP A 479 -29.15 -0.14 -11.21
C ASP A 479 -30.63 0.17 -11.53
N GLY A 480 -31.22 1.16 -10.85
CA GLY A 480 -32.56 1.68 -11.14
C GLY A 480 -33.70 0.82 -10.61
N MET A 481 -33.43 -0.12 -9.69
CA MET A 481 -34.47 -0.87 -8.99
C MET A 481 -35.30 0.04 -8.09
N PHE A 482 -36.61 -0.23 -8.08
CA PHE A 482 -37.55 0.57 -7.31
C PHE A 482 -37.53 0.17 -5.83
N VAL A 483 -37.56 1.18 -4.94
CA VAL A 483 -37.72 1.00 -3.50
C VAL A 483 -39.17 1.26 -3.12
N ASP A 484 -39.75 0.41 -2.27
CA ASP A 484 -41.11 0.58 -1.79
C ASP A 484 -41.19 1.76 -0.80
N GLU A 485 -42.23 2.57 -0.93
CA GLU A 485 -42.50 3.69 -0.03
C GLU A 485 -42.49 3.28 1.44
N GLY A 486 -43.14 2.16 1.78
CA GLY A 486 -43.28 1.67 3.14
C GLY A 486 -41.93 1.39 3.78
N GLU A 487 -40.99 0.81 3.02
CA GLU A 487 -39.63 0.52 3.46
C GLU A 487 -38.83 1.80 3.74
N VAL A 488 -38.93 2.81 2.86
CA VAL A 488 -38.30 4.12 3.08
C VAL A 488 -38.86 4.79 4.33
N CYS A 489 -40.19 4.71 4.53
CA CYS A 489 -40.83 5.25 5.72
C CYS A 489 -40.35 4.56 7.00
N GLU A 490 -40.35 3.23 7.01
CA GLU A 490 -39.88 2.42 8.15
C GLU A 490 -38.43 2.74 8.49
N MET A 491 -37.57 2.85 7.46
CA MET A 491 -36.18 3.28 7.63
C MET A 491 -36.11 4.63 8.32
N LEU A 492 -36.75 5.66 7.77
CA LEU A 492 -36.69 7.02 8.32
C LEU A 492 -37.23 7.06 9.76
N GLN A 493 -38.35 6.39 10.05
CA GLN A 493 -38.89 6.31 11.41
C GLN A 493 -37.92 5.68 12.41
N SER A 494 -37.25 4.59 12.01
CA SER A 494 -36.30 3.90 12.89
C SER A 494 -35.04 4.73 13.20
N MET A 495 -34.75 5.79 12.43
CA MET A 495 -33.66 6.72 12.73
C MET A 495 -33.97 7.63 13.92
N GLY A 496 -35.26 7.84 14.24
CA GLY A 496 -35.74 8.67 15.34
C GLY A 496 -36.31 10.03 14.90
N ALA A 497 -37.47 10.38 15.45
CA ALA A 497 -38.22 11.61 15.18
C ALA A 497 -37.48 12.90 15.63
N GLU A 498 -36.45 12.77 16.46
CA GLU A 498 -35.61 13.86 16.95
C GLU A 498 -34.47 14.25 15.99
N LYS A 499 -34.21 13.43 14.96
CA LYS A 499 -33.15 13.68 13.97
C LYS A 499 -33.53 14.85 13.06
N GLN A 500 -32.50 15.54 12.56
CA GLN A 500 -32.64 16.65 11.62
C GLN A 500 -31.79 16.36 10.38
N LEU A 501 -32.46 16.05 9.28
CA LEU A 501 -31.87 15.75 7.98
C LEU A 501 -31.90 17.02 7.12
N ALA A 502 -30.73 17.41 6.65
CA ALA A 502 -30.59 18.50 5.69
C ALA A 502 -31.10 18.05 4.30
N GLU A 503 -30.86 16.81 3.91
CA GLU A 503 -31.30 16.26 2.63
C GLU A 503 -31.74 14.80 2.79
N VAL A 504 -32.88 14.47 2.19
CA VAL A 504 -33.30 13.10 1.90
C VAL A 504 -33.49 13.00 0.40
N ARG A 505 -32.75 12.10 -0.22
CA ARG A 505 -32.83 11.76 -1.64
C ARG A 505 -33.36 10.33 -1.74
N VAL A 506 -34.40 10.15 -2.54
CA VAL A 506 -34.95 8.84 -2.86
C VAL A 506 -34.98 8.71 -4.38
N GLU A 507 -34.29 7.71 -4.91
CA GLU A 507 -34.26 7.40 -6.32
C GLU A 507 -35.14 6.16 -6.58
N ALA A 508 -35.95 6.22 -7.63
CA ALA A 508 -36.82 5.12 -8.06
C ALA A 508 -37.80 4.65 -6.96
N ILE A 509 -38.70 5.53 -6.47
CA ILE A 509 -39.73 5.10 -5.49
C ILE A 509 -40.99 4.55 -6.18
N PHE A 510 -41.59 3.53 -5.58
CA PHE A 510 -42.94 3.06 -5.87
C PHE A 510 -43.85 3.32 -4.67
N ALA A 511 -44.96 4.05 -4.85
CA ALA A 511 -45.92 4.23 -3.76
C ALA A 511 -46.70 2.94 -3.52
N SER A 512 -46.90 2.59 -2.26
CA SER A 512 -47.60 1.36 -1.88
C SER A 512 -49.13 1.49 -2.04
N SER A 513 -49.63 2.72 -2.20
CA SER A 513 -51.06 3.04 -2.33
C SER A 513 -51.43 3.51 -3.74
N ALA A 514 -52.68 3.28 -4.13
CA ALA A 514 -53.24 3.82 -5.37
C ALA A 514 -53.51 5.33 -5.30
N GLU A 515 -53.46 5.93 -4.10
CA GLU A 515 -53.78 7.34 -3.86
C GLU A 515 -52.53 8.23 -3.88
N GLY A 516 -51.33 7.65 -3.93
CA GLY A 516 -50.06 8.39 -3.89
C GLY A 516 -49.21 8.06 -2.67
N LEU A 517 -48.19 8.89 -2.42
CA LEU A 517 -47.36 8.81 -1.23
C LEU A 517 -48.15 9.23 0.01
N SER A 518 -48.01 8.49 1.09
CA SER A 518 -48.66 8.60 2.41
C SER A 518 -47.73 9.15 3.51
N TRP A 519 -46.58 9.70 3.14
CA TRP A 519 -45.56 10.20 4.08
C TRP A 519 -46.07 11.23 5.10
N GLY A 520 -47.02 12.08 4.70
CA GLY A 520 -47.62 13.11 5.56
C GLY A 520 -48.32 12.53 6.80
N GLU A 521 -48.97 11.38 6.65
CA GLU A 521 -49.69 10.69 7.75
C GLU A 521 -48.73 10.23 8.85
N ARG A 522 -47.47 9.98 8.50
CA ARG A 522 -46.40 9.47 9.37
C ARG A 522 -45.40 10.54 9.79
N ALA A 523 -45.66 11.82 9.47
CA ALA A 523 -44.74 12.93 9.68
C ALA A 523 -44.29 13.10 11.15
N GLY A 524 -45.14 12.72 12.12
CA GLY A 524 -44.84 12.79 13.56
C GLY A 524 -43.71 11.87 14.01
N ASP A 525 -43.54 10.72 13.33
CA ASP A 525 -42.58 9.68 13.68
C ASP A 525 -41.28 9.77 12.85
N MET A 526 -41.30 10.55 11.77
CA MET A 526 -40.14 10.74 10.88
C MET A 526 -39.22 11.86 11.35
N PRO A 527 -37.93 11.87 10.97
CA PRO A 527 -37.00 12.98 11.17
C PRO A 527 -37.54 14.30 10.59
N LEU A 528 -37.02 15.42 11.08
CA LEU A 528 -37.20 16.71 10.43
C LEU A 528 -36.37 16.73 9.14
N ILE A 529 -37.01 16.96 7.99
CA ILE A 529 -36.36 16.91 6.67
C ILE A 529 -36.40 18.30 6.04
N GLU A 530 -35.26 18.93 5.78
CA GLU A 530 -35.23 20.27 5.17
C GLU A 530 -35.41 20.25 3.65
N ASN A 531 -34.69 19.36 2.97
CA ASN A 531 -34.77 19.18 1.52
C ASN A 531 -35.14 17.74 1.22
N LEU A 532 -36.24 17.55 0.51
CA LEU A 532 -36.68 16.26 0.04
C LEU A 532 -36.58 16.20 -1.48
N VAL A 533 -35.85 15.21 -1.99
CA VAL A 533 -35.67 14.95 -3.41
C VAL A 533 -36.14 13.53 -3.68
N ILE A 534 -37.13 13.39 -4.57
CA ILE A 534 -37.62 12.13 -5.08
C ILE A 534 -37.31 12.13 -6.57
N ASP A 535 -36.31 11.38 -7.01
CA ASP A 535 -35.93 11.27 -8.41
C ASP A 535 -36.49 9.96 -9.00
N ASN A 536 -37.01 10.01 -10.22
CA ASN A 536 -37.56 8.87 -10.96
C ASN A 536 -38.72 8.15 -10.24
N ALA A 537 -39.68 8.89 -9.66
CA ALA A 537 -40.86 8.25 -9.08
C ALA A 537 -41.66 7.49 -10.16
N LYS A 538 -41.99 6.23 -9.90
CA LYS A 538 -42.75 5.39 -10.82
C LYS A 538 -44.23 5.72 -10.73
N LEU A 539 -44.84 5.94 -11.88
CA LEU A 539 -46.29 6.09 -11.96
C LEU A 539 -46.98 4.73 -12.06
N PRO A 540 -48.20 4.56 -11.52
CA PRO A 540 -48.93 3.33 -11.69
C PRO A 540 -49.35 3.19 -13.17
N ASN A 541 -49.17 2.00 -13.75
CA ASN A 541 -49.42 1.77 -15.18
C ASN A 541 -50.91 1.88 -15.60
N ASP A 542 -51.85 1.81 -14.65
CA ASP A 542 -53.28 1.61 -14.91
C ASP A 542 -54.19 2.55 -14.11
N THR A 543 -53.76 3.79 -13.85
CA THR A 543 -54.63 4.79 -13.20
C THR A 543 -55.06 5.84 -14.21
N ASP A 544 -56.37 6.05 -14.34
CA ASP A 544 -56.93 7.16 -15.13
C ASP A 544 -56.70 8.52 -14.44
N GLU A 545 -56.20 8.51 -13.19
CA GLU A 545 -56.07 9.66 -12.30
C GLU A 545 -54.60 9.96 -11.93
N ILE A 546 -53.65 9.76 -12.86
CA ILE A 546 -52.21 10.02 -12.64
C ILE A 546 -51.96 11.43 -12.10
N GLY A 547 -52.68 12.43 -12.61
CA GLY A 547 -52.55 13.82 -12.15
C GLY A 547 -52.85 13.99 -10.66
N GLU A 548 -53.96 13.39 -10.17
CA GLU A 548 -54.36 13.43 -8.77
C GLU A 548 -53.43 12.59 -7.88
N TYR A 549 -52.94 11.45 -8.38
CA TYR A 549 -51.93 10.63 -7.70
C TYR A 549 -50.64 11.43 -7.44
N VAL A 550 -50.12 12.13 -8.45
CA VAL A 550 -48.92 12.97 -8.31
C VAL A 550 -49.17 14.13 -7.36
N TYR A 551 -50.32 14.79 -7.48
CA TYR A 551 -50.68 15.92 -6.61
C TYR A 551 -50.79 15.50 -5.14
N THR A 552 -51.50 14.41 -4.85
CA THR A 552 -51.66 13.86 -3.50
C THR A 552 -50.30 13.46 -2.90
N SER A 553 -49.42 12.86 -3.71
CA SER A 553 -48.05 12.54 -3.30
C SER A 553 -47.23 13.78 -2.90
N ILE A 554 -47.40 14.89 -3.64
CA ILE A 554 -46.77 16.17 -3.33
C ILE A 554 -47.34 16.75 -2.04
N GLU A 555 -48.66 16.83 -1.90
CA GLU A 555 -49.34 17.37 -0.72
C GLU A 555 -48.92 16.62 0.56
N SER A 556 -48.97 15.28 0.52
CA SER A 556 -48.50 14.42 1.60
C SER A 556 -47.02 14.63 1.94
N SER A 557 -46.16 14.78 0.95
CA SER A 557 -44.73 15.06 1.17
C SER A 557 -44.48 16.44 1.80
N LEU A 558 -45.31 17.44 1.51
CA LEU A 558 -45.21 18.79 2.10
C LEU A 558 -45.67 18.86 3.56
N GLN A 559 -46.46 17.88 4.01
CA GLN A 559 -46.86 17.73 5.42
C GLN A 559 -45.73 17.20 6.31
N LEU A 560 -44.63 16.69 5.73
CA LEU A 560 -43.45 16.28 6.49
C LEU A 560 -42.86 17.46 7.27
N ARG A 561 -42.37 17.17 8.47
CA ARG A 561 -41.88 18.21 9.37
C ARG A 561 -40.59 18.82 8.84
N GLY A 562 -40.59 20.15 8.72
CA GLY A 562 -39.40 20.94 8.42
C GLY A 562 -39.05 21.08 6.94
N VAL A 563 -39.87 20.53 6.03
CA VAL A 563 -39.63 20.65 4.58
C VAL A 563 -39.59 22.13 4.21
N LYS A 564 -38.51 22.52 3.55
CA LYS A 564 -38.31 23.84 2.94
C LYS A 564 -38.33 23.73 1.44
N ARG A 565 -37.78 22.62 0.91
CA ARG A 565 -37.78 22.31 -0.52
C ARG A 565 -38.20 20.88 -0.75
N LEU A 566 -39.09 20.70 -1.71
CA LEU A 566 -39.47 19.42 -2.28
C LEU A 566 -39.13 19.44 -3.77
N ARG A 567 -38.53 18.36 -4.27
CA ARG A 567 -38.32 18.13 -5.70
C ARG A 567 -38.78 16.72 -6.03
N VAL A 568 -39.69 16.58 -6.99
CA VAL A 568 -40.19 15.31 -7.49
C VAL A 568 -39.89 15.23 -8.99
N GLY A 569 -39.00 14.32 -9.38
CA GLY A 569 -38.72 13.96 -10.75
C GLY A 569 -39.54 12.74 -11.16
N LEU A 570 -40.38 12.91 -12.17
CA LEU A 570 -41.13 11.85 -12.81
C LEU A 570 -40.41 11.48 -14.12
N SER A 571 -40.21 10.18 -14.32
CA SER A 571 -39.53 9.61 -15.49
C SER A 571 -40.46 8.64 -16.20
N ASP A 572 -40.14 8.28 -17.44
CA ASP A 572 -40.88 7.29 -18.25
C ASP A 572 -42.38 7.61 -18.44
N MET A 573 -42.72 8.91 -18.46
CA MET A 573 -44.09 9.38 -18.65
C MET A 573 -44.50 9.36 -20.11
N SER A 574 -45.71 8.86 -20.40
CA SER A 574 -46.31 9.09 -21.71
C SER A 574 -46.66 10.58 -21.89
N SER A 575 -46.85 11.00 -23.15
CA SER A 575 -47.28 12.37 -23.41
C SER A 575 -48.66 12.69 -22.82
N GLU A 576 -49.52 11.68 -22.67
CA GLU A 576 -50.87 11.78 -22.12
C GLU A 576 -50.81 11.93 -20.59
N ASP A 577 -50.07 11.05 -19.92
CA ASP A 577 -49.86 11.12 -18.46
C ASP A 577 -49.25 12.46 -18.07
N ARG A 578 -48.29 12.94 -18.85
CA ARG A 578 -47.69 14.25 -18.60
C ARG A 578 -48.69 15.38 -18.76
N ALA A 579 -49.55 15.33 -19.78
CA ALA A 579 -50.58 16.34 -19.98
C ALA A 579 -51.58 16.33 -18.81
N ALA A 580 -51.98 15.15 -18.32
CA ALA A 580 -52.86 14.99 -17.17
C ALA A 580 -52.24 15.57 -15.88
N VAL A 581 -50.93 15.33 -15.63
CA VAL A 581 -50.23 15.93 -14.49
C VAL A 581 -50.09 17.45 -14.65
N GLU A 582 -49.71 17.94 -15.84
CA GLU A 582 -49.63 19.39 -16.13
C GLU A 582 -51.01 20.06 -15.94
N GLU A 583 -52.11 19.42 -16.32
CA GLU A 583 -53.50 19.90 -16.14
C GLU A 583 -53.86 20.01 -14.65
N VAL A 584 -53.74 18.94 -13.87
CA VAL A 584 -54.07 18.95 -12.43
C VAL A 584 -53.22 19.97 -11.67
N LEU A 585 -51.90 20.04 -11.94
CA LEU A 585 -51.03 21.02 -11.32
C LEU A 585 -51.44 22.46 -11.67
N THR A 586 -51.87 22.71 -12.90
CA THR A 586 -52.36 24.04 -13.35
C THR A 586 -53.68 24.39 -12.68
N GLU A 587 -54.64 23.47 -12.66
CA GLU A 587 -55.95 23.66 -12.05
C GLU A 587 -55.84 23.97 -10.55
N ARG A 588 -55.01 23.21 -9.82
CA ARG A 588 -54.80 23.40 -8.38
C ARG A 588 -53.97 24.64 -8.05
N GLN A 589 -53.08 25.09 -8.95
CA GLN A 589 -52.34 26.34 -8.79
C GLN A 589 -53.21 27.61 -8.93
N CYS A 590 -54.38 27.53 -9.57
CA CYS A 590 -55.18 28.70 -9.93
C CYS A 590 -55.70 29.53 -8.73
N THR A 591 -55.57 29.04 -7.49
CA THR A 591 -56.03 29.75 -6.29
C THR A 591 -55.02 30.66 -5.59
N ASP A 592 -53.72 30.68 -5.99
CA ASP A 592 -52.70 31.72 -5.63
C ASP A 592 -51.25 31.25 -5.94
N GLY A 593 -51.06 30.09 -6.60
CA GLY A 593 -49.72 29.51 -6.85
C GLY A 593 -49.03 28.96 -5.59
N VAL A 594 -49.76 28.87 -4.47
CA VAL A 594 -49.27 28.44 -3.16
C VAL A 594 -50.10 27.26 -2.66
N VAL A 595 -49.46 26.13 -2.34
CA VAL A 595 -50.07 24.96 -1.68
C VAL A 595 -49.43 24.81 -0.31
N ASP A 596 -50.23 24.89 0.76
CA ASP A 596 -49.77 24.81 2.16
C ASP A 596 -48.61 25.75 2.51
N GLY A 597 -48.55 26.91 1.86
CA GLY A 597 -47.46 27.89 2.06
C GLY A 597 -46.21 27.65 1.22
N TYR A 598 -46.24 26.73 0.25
CA TYR A 598 -45.16 26.47 -0.69
C TYR A 598 -45.52 26.96 -2.10
N ARG A 599 -44.57 27.63 -2.75
CA ARG A 599 -44.68 27.97 -4.17
C ARG A 599 -44.33 26.74 -5.00
N LEU A 600 -45.29 26.25 -5.78
CA LEU A 600 -45.09 25.15 -6.71
C LEU A 600 -44.57 25.68 -8.06
N ASN A 601 -43.65 24.95 -8.68
CA ASN A 601 -43.16 25.16 -10.03
C ASN A 601 -42.96 23.80 -10.70
N TRP A 602 -43.14 23.71 -12.02
CA TRP A 602 -42.76 22.52 -12.76
C TRP A 602 -42.16 22.86 -14.11
N TRP A 603 -41.33 21.97 -14.63
CA TRP A 603 -40.74 22.07 -15.95
C TRP A 603 -40.43 20.69 -16.51
N ARG A 604 -40.33 20.61 -17.83
CA ARG A 604 -39.95 19.36 -18.51
C ARG A 604 -38.46 19.07 -18.30
N ARG A 605 -38.15 17.81 -18.03
CA ARG A 605 -36.76 17.34 -17.89
C ARG A 605 -36.05 17.46 -19.24
N THR A 606 -34.93 18.16 -19.28
CA THR A 606 -34.19 18.43 -20.53
C THR A 606 -33.19 17.31 -20.78
N GLY A 607 -33.20 16.73 -21.99
CA GLY A 607 -32.18 15.75 -22.44
C GLY A 607 -32.59 14.28 -22.44
N GLU A 608 -33.76 13.93 -21.89
CA GLU A 608 -34.31 12.57 -22.01
C GLU A 608 -35.22 12.49 -23.25
N ALA A 609 -35.04 11.44 -24.05
CA ALA A 609 -35.88 11.19 -25.22
C ALA A 609 -37.34 10.90 -24.83
N GLU A 610 -37.55 10.45 -23.58
CA GLU A 610 -38.82 10.02 -23.01
C GLU A 610 -39.29 11.01 -21.92
N GLY A 611 -39.70 12.20 -22.35
CA GLY A 611 -40.85 12.90 -21.77
C GLY A 611 -40.91 13.32 -20.28
N GLY A 612 -39.89 13.19 -19.44
CA GLY A 612 -39.98 13.43 -17.98
C GLY A 612 -40.43 14.84 -17.52
N LEU A 613 -40.94 14.91 -16.28
CA LEU A 613 -41.44 16.12 -15.63
C LEU A 613 -40.77 16.30 -14.27
N ILE A 614 -40.34 17.53 -13.93
CA ILE A 614 -39.85 17.87 -12.59
C ILE A 614 -40.84 18.83 -11.96
N VAL A 615 -41.31 18.50 -10.76
CA VAL A 615 -42.11 19.37 -9.90
C VAL A 615 -41.26 19.79 -8.70
N ALA A 616 -41.25 21.08 -8.37
CA ALA A 616 -40.54 21.62 -7.24
C ALA A 616 -41.46 22.49 -6.39
N ALA A 617 -41.37 22.37 -5.08
CA ALA A 617 -42.03 23.24 -4.12
C ALA A 617 -40.98 23.90 -3.23
N GLU A 618 -41.08 25.21 -3.02
CA GLU A 618 -40.21 25.93 -2.09
C GLU A 618 -41.05 26.80 -1.14
N ARG A 619 -40.73 26.75 0.15
CA ARG A 619 -41.38 27.56 1.17
C ARG A 619 -40.84 28.98 1.13
N ASP A 620 -41.73 29.97 1.05
CA ASP A 620 -41.39 31.40 1.04
C ASP A 620 -40.69 31.89 2.32
#